data_AF-A0A2A5PDX7-F1
#
_entry.id   AF-A0A2A5PDX7-F1
#
_cell.length_a   1.000
_cell.length_b   1.000
_cell.length_c   1.000
_cell.angle_alpha   90.00
_cell.angle_beta   90.00
_cell.angle_gamma   90.00
#
_symmetry.space_group_name_H-M   'P 1'
#
loop_
_entity.id
_entity.type
_entity.pdbx_description
1 polymer ?
#
loop_
_entity_poly.entity_id
_entity_poly.type
_entity_poly.pdbx_seq_one_letter_code
_entity_poly.pdbx_strand_id
1 'polypeptide(L)'
;MIYYCVKTSEYLADILDKVSRETQYYFQLDVPLDRAESIIEKFQKRYDLNQTARQRNYRLKQKPVVDLIVLLNQSLLKIEKVRLCLLCTVPEELREKKQDCSELLRIAYGLDKSELEPFESVQDRQNRLIYRTAIQVGENKQSAPVYELVNLPFTVEQRKQKEIDRTTGWTWRIHKKFLELKSEQLVATFKKAQQIKSPDKQDSMVMAELSRVAKLAGFRGVREDVFKFNKQVFPLYFKYLNRKSKVELSVPSYERKSKRLVSNFQEMTAFFEDLQK
;
A
#
# COMPACT_ATOMS: atom_id res chain seq x y z
N MET A 1 -9.99 -9.04 -13.21
CA MET A 1 -11.07 -8.88 -12.18
C MET A 1 -10.99 -7.49 -11.57
N ILE A 2 -12.09 -6.94 -11.04
CA ILE A 2 -12.11 -5.63 -10.37
C ILE A 2 -12.26 -5.82 -8.85
N TYR A 3 -11.49 -5.07 -8.08
CA TYR A 3 -11.47 -5.10 -6.62
C TYR A 3 -11.70 -3.69 -6.05
N TYR A 4 -12.83 -3.48 -5.42
CA TYR A 4 -13.21 -2.21 -4.80
C TYR A 4 -12.79 -2.18 -3.32
N CYS A 5 -12.03 -1.16 -2.92
CA CYS A 5 -11.46 -0.99 -1.59
C CYS A 5 -11.80 0.38 -1.01
N VAL A 6 -12.36 0.42 0.21
CA VAL A 6 -12.63 1.68 0.94
C VAL A 6 -11.60 1.98 2.03
N LYS A 7 -10.71 1.02 2.30
CA LYS A 7 -9.61 1.15 3.26
C LYS A 7 -8.26 1.03 2.55
N THR A 8 -7.31 1.85 2.97
CA THR A 8 -5.93 1.76 2.48
C THR A 8 -5.32 0.38 2.74
N SER A 9 -5.58 -0.24 3.88
CA SER A 9 -5.07 -1.57 4.21
C SER A 9 -5.61 -2.65 3.27
N GLU A 10 -6.88 -2.58 2.87
CA GLU A 10 -7.47 -3.49 1.89
C GLU A 10 -6.82 -3.35 0.51
N TYR A 11 -6.64 -2.11 0.04
CA TYR A 11 -5.97 -1.83 -1.23
C TYR A 11 -4.54 -2.36 -1.27
N LEU A 12 -3.75 -2.07 -0.23
CA LEU A 12 -2.38 -2.54 -0.11
C LEU A 12 -2.32 -4.08 0.00
N ALA A 13 -3.27 -4.70 0.71
CA ALA A 13 -3.35 -6.15 0.85
C ALA A 13 -3.72 -6.85 -0.46
N ASP A 14 -4.66 -6.30 -1.24
CA ASP A 14 -5.05 -6.85 -2.54
C ASP A 14 -3.88 -6.78 -3.52
N ILE A 15 -3.16 -5.66 -3.61
CA ILE A 15 -1.93 -5.56 -4.42
C ILE A 15 -0.90 -6.59 -3.98
N LEU A 16 -0.67 -6.69 -2.67
CA LEU A 16 0.32 -7.60 -2.12
C LEU A 16 -0.01 -9.06 -2.42
N ASP A 17 -1.28 -9.47 -2.32
CA ASP A 17 -1.73 -10.81 -2.66
C ASP A 17 -1.47 -11.11 -4.14
N LYS A 18 -1.77 -10.17 -5.04
CA LYS A 18 -1.56 -10.32 -6.47
C LYS A 18 -0.09 -10.42 -6.85
N VAL A 19 0.76 -9.56 -6.29
CA VAL A 19 2.20 -9.59 -6.55
C VAL A 19 2.85 -10.84 -5.92
N SER A 20 2.39 -11.28 -4.75
CA SER A 20 2.82 -12.55 -4.16
C SER A 20 2.42 -13.78 -4.99
N ARG A 21 1.38 -13.66 -5.83
CA ARG A 21 0.95 -14.66 -6.82
C ARG A 21 1.56 -14.41 -8.20
N GLU A 22 2.77 -13.88 -8.24
CA GLU A 22 3.55 -13.69 -9.46
C GLU A 22 2.94 -12.67 -10.45
N THR A 23 2.32 -11.58 -9.99
CA THR A 23 2.06 -10.43 -10.87
C THR A 23 3.38 -9.70 -11.15
N GLN A 24 3.69 -9.41 -12.41
CA GLN A 24 4.98 -8.84 -12.83
C GLN A 24 4.93 -7.35 -13.13
N TYR A 25 3.78 -6.82 -13.51
CA TYR A 25 3.67 -5.43 -13.96
C TYR A 25 2.50 -4.71 -13.32
N TYR A 26 2.63 -3.39 -13.21
CA TYR A 26 1.60 -2.52 -12.67
C TYR A 26 1.50 -1.22 -13.46
N PHE A 27 0.33 -0.59 -13.40
CA PHE A 27 0.12 0.80 -13.79
C PHE A 27 -0.80 1.45 -12.75
N GLN A 28 -0.43 2.61 -12.24
CA GLN A 28 -1.20 3.31 -11.21
C GLN A 28 -1.49 4.74 -11.63
N LEU A 29 -2.73 5.18 -11.48
CA LEU A 29 -3.13 6.57 -11.69
C LEU A 29 -4.19 7.01 -10.67
N ASP A 30 -4.23 8.32 -10.42
CA ASP A 30 -5.31 8.97 -9.68
C ASP A 30 -6.18 9.74 -10.67
N VAL A 31 -7.48 9.43 -10.70
CA VAL A 31 -8.46 10.05 -11.60
C VAL A 31 -9.46 10.91 -10.81
N PRO A 32 -10.05 11.95 -11.42
CA PRO A 32 -11.17 12.68 -10.84
C PRO A 32 -12.33 11.76 -10.46
N LEU A 33 -12.95 12.01 -9.30
CA LEU A 33 -14.05 11.19 -8.75
C LEU A 33 -15.25 11.13 -9.70
N ASP A 34 -15.62 12.25 -10.31
CA ASP A 34 -16.70 12.40 -11.29
C ASP A 34 -16.49 11.60 -12.58
N ARG A 35 -15.23 11.30 -12.94
CA ARG A 35 -14.88 10.52 -14.15
C ARG A 35 -14.50 9.08 -13.86
N ALA A 36 -14.39 8.71 -12.58
CA ALA A 36 -13.83 7.43 -12.18
C ALA A 36 -14.65 6.24 -12.73
N GLU A 37 -15.98 6.30 -12.65
CA GLU A 37 -16.86 5.23 -13.17
C GLU A 37 -16.65 4.98 -14.67
N SER A 38 -16.65 6.04 -15.48
CA SER A 38 -16.41 5.96 -16.93
C SER A 38 -15.04 5.35 -17.26
N ILE A 39 -13.99 5.71 -16.51
CA ILE A 39 -12.65 5.16 -16.71
C ILE A 39 -12.59 3.68 -16.29
N ILE A 40 -13.24 3.32 -15.18
CA ILE A 40 -13.35 1.92 -14.73
C ILE A 40 -14.06 1.08 -15.79
N GLU A 41 -15.18 1.56 -16.34
CA GLU A 41 -15.90 0.88 -17.42
C GLU A 41 -15.05 0.72 -18.68
N LYS A 42 -14.27 1.75 -19.03
CA LYS A 42 -13.32 1.68 -20.14
C LYS A 42 -12.29 0.57 -19.93
N PHE A 43 -11.66 0.51 -18.77
CA PHE A 43 -10.72 -0.57 -18.44
C PHE A 43 -11.40 -1.93 -18.35
N GLN A 44 -12.63 -1.99 -17.86
CA GLN A 44 -13.41 -3.21 -17.78
C GLN A 44 -13.63 -3.84 -19.15
N LYS A 45 -13.98 -3.02 -20.15
CA LYS A 45 -14.15 -3.46 -21.54
C LYS A 45 -12.81 -3.82 -22.18
N ARG A 46 -11.81 -2.93 -22.06
CA ARG A 46 -10.48 -3.09 -22.66
C ARG A 46 -9.77 -4.38 -22.23
N TYR A 47 -9.88 -4.72 -20.95
CA TYR A 47 -9.12 -5.82 -20.35
C TYR A 47 -9.97 -7.02 -19.93
N ASP A 48 -11.23 -7.06 -20.37
CA ASP A 48 -12.20 -8.07 -20.00
C ASP A 48 -12.30 -8.28 -18.48
N LEU A 49 -12.43 -7.23 -17.67
CA LEU A 49 -12.27 -7.37 -16.21
C LEU A 49 -13.45 -8.09 -15.53
N ASN A 50 -14.59 -8.24 -16.21
CA ASN A 50 -15.77 -9.01 -15.75
C ASN A 50 -15.55 -10.51 -15.90
N GLN A 51 -14.75 -11.07 -15.03
CA GLN A 51 -14.44 -12.50 -15.01
C GLN A 51 -14.58 -13.05 -13.59
N THR A 52 -15.03 -14.29 -13.49
CA THR A 52 -14.89 -15.09 -12.27
C THR A 52 -13.43 -15.49 -12.06
N ALA A 53 -13.06 -15.85 -10.83
CA ALA A 53 -11.69 -16.34 -10.54
C ALA A 53 -11.32 -17.56 -11.39
N ARG A 54 -12.29 -18.44 -11.68
CA ARG A 54 -12.10 -19.62 -12.54
C ARG A 54 -11.78 -19.21 -13.99
N GLN A 55 -12.55 -18.29 -14.56
CA GLN A 55 -12.30 -17.76 -15.92
C GLN A 55 -10.95 -17.06 -16.01
N ARG A 56 -10.61 -16.24 -15.01
CA ARG A 56 -9.31 -15.56 -14.89
C ARG A 56 -8.16 -16.56 -14.95
N ASN A 57 -8.21 -17.61 -14.13
CA ASN A 57 -7.15 -18.61 -14.05
C ASN A 57 -7.04 -19.45 -15.33
N TYR A 58 -8.16 -19.74 -15.99
CA TYR A 58 -8.14 -20.42 -17.29
C TYR A 58 -7.46 -19.55 -18.37
N ARG A 59 -7.80 -18.26 -18.45
CA ARG A 59 -7.19 -17.33 -19.40
C ARG A 59 -5.70 -17.13 -19.15
N LEU A 60 -5.26 -17.09 -17.89
CA LEU A 60 -3.85 -16.93 -17.54
C LEU A 60 -2.95 -18.04 -18.09
N LYS A 61 -3.51 -19.22 -18.40
CA LYS A 61 -2.76 -20.29 -19.08
C LYS A 61 -2.48 -20.00 -20.55
N GLN A 62 -3.22 -19.07 -21.15
CA GLN A 62 -3.21 -18.80 -22.59
C GLN A 62 -2.66 -17.42 -22.93
N LYS A 63 -3.01 -16.40 -22.12
CA LYS A 63 -2.62 -15.02 -22.37
C LYS A 63 -2.45 -14.23 -21.05
N PRO A 64 -1.77 -13.07 -21.07
CA PRO A 64 -1.71 -12.16 -19.93
C PRO A 64 -3.10 -11.79 -19.43
N VAL A 65 -3.23 -11.63 -18.12
CA VAL A 65 -4.47 -11.24 -17.48
C VAL A 65 -4.26 -10.01 -16.61
N VAL A 66 -5.19 -9.07 -16.73
CA VAL A 66 -5.19 -7.83 -15.96
C VAL A 66 -6.24 -7.89 -14.85
N ASP A 67 -5.85 -7.40 -13.67
CA ASP A 67 -6.73 -7.07 -12.57
C ASP A 67 -6.71 -5.56 -12.32
N LEU A 68 -7.82 -5.01 -11.85
CA LEU A 68 -7.95 -3.62 -11.43
C LEU A 68 -8.28 -3.57 -9.95
N ILE A 69 -7.50 -2.79 -9.19
CA ILE A 69 -7.79 -2.48 -7.79
C ILE A 69 -8.14 -1.00 -7.72
N VAL A 70 -9.32 -0.70 -7.19
CA VAL A 70 -9.91 0.64 -7.06
C VAL A 70 -9.89 1.03 -5.59
N LEU A 71 -9.35 2.20 -5.28
CA LEU A 71 -9.34 2.76 -3.93
C LEU A 71 -9.99 4.13 -3.89
N LEU A 72 -10.98 4.25 -3.01
CA LEU A 72 -11.46 5.51 -2.48
C LEU A 72 -11.33 5.46 -0.96
N ASN A 73 -10.59 6.38 -0.37
CA ASN A 73 -10.51 6.54 1.08
C ASN A 73 -10.74 8.02 1.44
N GLN A 74 -10.84 8.34 2.73
CA GLN A 74 -11.10 9.71 3.17
C GLN A 74 -10.10 10.74 2.61
N SER A 75 -8.80 10.39 2.51
CA SER A 75 -7.78 11.30 1.98
C SER A 75 -7.98 11.59 0.49
N LEU A 76 -8.33 10.58 -0.30
CA LEU A 76 -8.62 10.71 -1.72
C LEU A 76 -9.97 11.40 -1.98
N LEU A 77 -10.97 11.11 -1.15
CA LEU A 77 -12.29 11.75 -1.19
C LEU A 77 -12.19 13.27 -0.97
N LYS A 78 -11.39 13.70 0.02
CA LYS A 78 -11.14 15.13 0.30
C LYS A 78 -10.54 15.90 -0.88
N ILE A 79 -9.87 15.22 -1.79
CA ILE A 79 -9.31 15.83 -3.00
C ILE A 79 -10.07 15.44 -4.26
N GLU A 80 -11.24 14.81 -4.12
CA GLU A 80 -12.13 14.37 -5.20
C GLU A 80 -11.41 13.49 -6.23
N LYS A 81 -10.61 12.53 -5.74
CA LYS A 81 -9.92 11.56 -6.59
C LYS A 81 -10.23 10.13 -6.21
N VAL A 82 -10.07 9.23 -7.17
CA VAL A 82 -10.07 7.78 -7.00
C VAL A 82 -8.75 7.25 -7.52
N ARG A 83 -8.14 6.33 -6.78
CA ARG A 83 -6.92 5.66 -7.23
C ARG A 83 -7.27 4.36 -7.94
N LEU A 84 -6.69 4.18 -9.12
CA LEU A 84 -6.80 2.98 -9.93
C LEU A 84 -5.42 2.34 -10.06
N CYS A 85 -5.34 1.03 -9.84
CA CYS A 85 -4.13 0.25 -10.06
C CYS A 85 -4.43 -0.98 -10.92
N LEU A 86 -3.93 -0.96 -12.15
CA LEU A 86 -3.91 -2.12 -13.02
C LEU A 86 -2.70 -3.00 -12.66
N LEU A 87 -2.93 -4.30 -12.62
CA LEU A 87 -1.93 -5.32 -12.32
C LEU A 87 -1.97 -6.38 -13.41
N CYS A 88 -0.84 -6.61 -14.07
CA CYS A 88 -0.73 -7.60 -15.15
C CYS A 88 0.06 -8.82 -14.67
N THR A 89 -0.59 -9.99 -14.76
CA THR A 89 0.03 -11.29 -14.55
C THR A 89 0.23 -11.95 -15.92
N VAL A 90 1.46 -12.36 -16.23
CA VAL A 90 1.76 -13.10 -17.45
C VAL A 90 1.76 -14.63 -17.22
N PRO A 91 1.42 -15.43 -18.26
CA PRO A 91 1.54 -16.89 -18.23
C PRO A 91 2.94 -17.33 -17.81
N GLU A 92 3.04 -18.46 -17.10
CA GLU A 92 4.29 -18.97 -16.53
C GLU A 92 5.43 -19.10 -17.55
N GLU A 93 5.10 -19.64 -18.72
CA GLU A 93 6.02 -19.84 -19.85
C GLU A 93 6.64 -18.53 -20.39
N LEU A 94 6.00 -17.39 -20.11
CA LEU A 94 6.44 -16.07 -20.57
C LEU A 94 7.21 -15.28 -19.52
N ARG A 95 7.29 -15.74 -18.26
CA ARG A 95 7.82 -14.96 -17.13
C ARG A 95 9.34 -14.77 -17.16
N GLU A 96 10.07 -15.77 -17.63
CA GLU A 96 11.55 -15.74 -17.63
C GLU A 96 12.11 -14.80 -18.69
N LYS A 97 11.31 -14.49 -19.71
CA LYS A 97 11.66 -13.53 -20.75
C LYS A 97 11.26 -12.15 -20.25
N LYS A 98 12.24 -11.26 -20.06
CA LYS A 98 11.95 -9.85 -19.80
C LYS A 98 11.26 -9.27 -21.03
N GLN A 99 9.94 -9.14 -20.97
CA GLN A 99 9.09 -8.71 -22.07
C GLN A 99 8.52 -7.32 -21.81
N ASP A 100 8.19 -6.62 -22.89
CA ASP A 100 7.40 -5.40 -22.82
C ASP A 100 5.93 -5.77 -22.56
N CYS A 101 5.41 -5.41 -21.39
CA CYS A 101 4.03 -5.67 -21.00
C CYS A 101 3.03 -4.98 -21.95
N SER A 102 3.38 -3.81 -22.47
CA SER A 102 2.51 -3.04 -23.36
C SER A 102 2.29 -3.80 -24.66
N GLU A 103 3.36 -4.36 -25.23
CA GLU A 103 3.29 -5.16 -26.46
C GLU A 103 2.54 -6.47 -26.23
N LEU A 104 2.77 -7.13 -25.09
CA LEU A 104 2.02 -8.33 -24.70
C LEU A 104 0.51 -8.08 -24.61
N LEU A 105 0.11 -6.97 -23.98
CA LEU A 105 -1.29 -6.60 -23.86
C LEU A 105 -1.88 -6.17 -25.21
N ARG A 106 -1.11 -5.46 -26.04
CA ARG A 106 -1.48 -5.07 -27.41
C ARG A 106 -1.95 -6.28 -28.22
N ILE A 107 -1.13 -7.33 -28.24
CA ILE A 107 -1.42 -8.56 -28.98
C ILE A 107 -2.57 -9.33 -28.33
N ALA A 108 -2.54 -9.52 -27.01
CA ALA A 108 -3.49 -10.37 -26.28
C ALA A 108 -4.93 -9.83 -26.23
N TYR A 109 -5.09 -8.52 -26.37
CA TYR A 109 -6.37 -7.81 -26.29
C TYR A 109 -6.72 -7.04 -27.57
N GLY A 110 -5.87 -7.09 -28.61
CA GLY A 110 -6.12 -6.42 -29.89
C GLY A 110 -6.20 -4.89 -29.76
N LEU A 111 -5.32 -4.31 -28.93
CA LEU A 111 -5.35 -2.88 -28.61
C LEU A 111 -4.55 -2.05 -29.62
N ASP A 112 -4.97 -0.80 -29.81
CA ASP A 112 -4.18 0.18 -30.55
C ASP A 112 -3.05 0.77 -29.68
N LYS A 113 -2.01 1.33 -30.32
CA LYS A 113 -0.91 1.99 -29.60
C LYS A 113 -1.37 3.14 -28.70
N SER A 114 -2.45 3.83 -29.07
CA SER A 114 -3.04 4.93 -28.28
C SER A 114 -3.77 4.44 -27.02
N GLU A 115 -4.00 3.14 -26.92
CA GLU A 115 -4.74 2.51 -25.83
C GLU A 115 -3.84 1.86 -24.78
N LEU A 116 -2.53 1.84 -25.00
CA LEU A 116 -1.58 1.19 -24.11
C LEU A 116 -1.21 2.08 -22.93
N GLU A 117 -1.43 1.56 -21.73
CA GLU A 117 -0.91 2.17 -20.51
C GLU A 117 0.58 1.85 -20.33
N PRO A 118 1.37 2.77 -19.77
CA PRO A 118 2.79 2.55 -19.50
C PRO A 118 2.96 1.65 -18.27
N PHE A 119 2.86 0.34 -18.47
CA PHE A 119 3.07 -0.64 -17.41
C PHE A 119 4.55 -0.70 -16.99
N GLU A 120 4.79 -0.61 -15.69
CA GLU A 120 6.10 -0.74 -15.07
C GLU A 120 6.26 -2.12 -14.45
N SER A 121 7.49 -2.63 -14.38
CA SER A 121 7.75 -3.90 -13.70
C SER A 121 7.77 -3.71 -12.18
N VAL A 122 7.08 -4.56 -11.43
CA VAL A 122 7.14 -4.57 -9.96
C VAL A 122 8.55 -4.88 -9.43
N GLN A 123 9.39 -5.50 -10.25
CA GLN A 123 10.78 -5.83 -9.91
C GLN A 123 11.74 -4.67 -10.16
N ASP A 124 11.32 -3.64 -10.90
CA ASP A 124 12.14 -2.47 -11.15
C ASP A 124 12.35 -1.69 -9.84
N ARG A 125 13.62 -1.56 -9.44
CA ARG A 125 13.98 -0.85 -8.22
C ARG A 125 13.96 0.66 -8.38
N GLN A 126 14.04 1.18 -9.60
CA GLN A 126 13.98 2.61 -9.88
C GLN A 126 12.52 3.08 -9.86
N ASN A 127 11.64 2.28 -10.47
CA ASN A 127 10.20 2.54 -10.56
C ASN A 127 9.44 1.59 -9.63
N ARG A 128 9.66 1.74 -8.32
CA ARG A 128 8.92 0.96 -7.33
C ARG A 128 7.48 1.43 -7.26
N LEU A 129 6.57 0.48 -7.07
CA LEU A 129 5.19 0.80 -6.73
C LEU A 129 5.13 1.47 -5.34
N ILE A 130 4.76 2.74 -5.35
CA ILE A 130 4.66 3.58 -4.15
C ILE A 130 3.20 3.98 -3.94
N TYR A 131 2.68 3.71 -2.74
CA TYR A 131 1.42 4.30 -2.30
C TYR A 131 1.68 5.71 -1.78
N ARG A 132 1.01 6.68 -2.38
CA ARG A 132 1.05 8.10 -1.98
C ARG A 132 -0.25 8.48 -1.31
N THR A 133 -0.21 9.09 -0.13
CA THR A 133 -1.41 9.70 0.44
C THR A 133 -1.53 11.14 -0.03
N ALA A 134 -2.76 11.61 -0.26
CA ALA A 134 -3.02 13.03 -0.31
C ALA A 134 -2.73 13.63 1.06
N ILE A 135 -1.98 14.72 1.11
CA ILE A 135 -1.81 15.58 2.27
C ILE A 135 -2.28 16.97 1.87
N GLN A 136 -3.20 17.51 2.64
CA GLN A 136 -3.56 18.91 2.54
C GLN A 136 -2.62 19.71 3.44
N VAL A 137 -1.80 20.59 2.85
CA VAL A 137 -0.92 21.51 3.58
C VAL A 137 -1.35 22.93 3.22
N GLY A 138 -2.17 23.54 4.09
CA GLY A 138 -2.82 24.81 3.78
C GLY A 138 -3.77 24.68 2.58
N GLU A 139 -3.65 25.59 1.60
CA GLU A 139 -4.39 25.55 0.33
C GLU A 139 -3.76 24.61 -0.71
N ASN A 140 -2.50 24.19 -0.52
CA ASN A 140 -1.79 23.33 -1.46
C ASN A 140 -2.06 21.85 -1.18
N LYS A 141 -2.64 21.18 -2.17
CA LYS A 141 -2.81 19.72 -2.20
C LYS A 141 -1.49 19.08 -2.62
N GLN A 142 -0.76 18.46 -1.68
CA GLN A 142 0.46 17.70 -1.96
C GLN A 142 0.19 16.19 -1.87
N SER A 143 1.06 15.39 -2.48
CA SER A 143 1.07 13.94 -2.27
C SER A 143 2.36 13.52 -1.58
N ALA A 144 2.25 12.72 -0.52
CA ALA A 144 3.41 12.20 0.19
C ALA A 144 3.49 10.68 0.02
N PRO A 145 4.67 10.13 -0.31
CA PRO A 145 4.87 8.69 -0.36
C PRO A 145 4.79 8.14 1.07
N VAL A 146 4.00 7.08 1.30
CA VAL A 146 3.83 6.48 2.63
C VAL A 146 4.32 5.04 2.64
N TYR A 147 3.96 4.25 1.63
CA TYR A 147 4.40 2.86 1.52
C TYR A 147 5.13 2.62 0.21
N GLU A 148 6.12 1.73 0.25
CA GLU A 148 6.80 1.20 -0.93
C GLU A 148 6.70 -0.33 -0.94
N LEU A 149 6.43 -0.91 -2.11
CA LEU A 149 6.41 -2.34 -2.29
C LEU A 149 7.83 -2.85 -2.52
N VAL A 150 8.23 -3.88 -1.76
CA VAL A 150 9.58 -4.44 -1.84
C VAL A 150 9.56 -5.95 -1.74
N ASN A 151 10.54 -6.61 -2.37
CA ASN A 151 10.81 -8.02 -2.16
C ASN A 151 11.97 -8.17 -1.17
N LEU A 152 11.71 -8.78 -0.01
CA LEU A 152 12.69 -8.91 1.08
C LEU A 152 12.95 -10.37 1.41
N PRO A 153 14.18 -10.75 1.79
CA PRO A 153 14.47 -12.09 2.26
C PRO A 153 13.67 -12.43 3.51
N PHE A 154 13.34 -13.72 3.67
CA PHE A 154 12.84 -14.26 4.93
C PHE A 154 14.01 -14.59 5.85
N THR A 155 13.85 -14.36 7.16
CA THR A 155 14.85 -14.82 8.13
C THR A 155 14.84 -16.35 8.23
N VAL A 156 15.94 -16.95 8.70
CA VAL A 156 16.02 -18.40 8.91
C VAL A 156 14.93 -18.87 9.86
N GLU A 157 14.69 -18.13 10.94
CA GLU A 157 13.63 -18.39 11.92
C GLU A 157 12.23 -18.32 11.28
N GLN A 158 11.97 -17.30 10.45
CA GLN A 158 10.69 -17.16 9.75
C GLN A 158 10.43 -18.33 8.81
N ARG A 159 11.45 -18.80 8.07
CA ARG A 159 11.32 -19.95 7.18
C ARG A 159 11.05 -21.24 7.93
N LYS A 160 11.74 -21.45 9.06
CA LYS A 160 11.53 -22.62 9.93
C LYS A 160 10.15 -22.63 10.59
N GLN A 161 9.72 -21.51 11.17
CA GLN A 161 8.45 -21.43 11.91
C GLN A 161 7.21 -21.51 11.02
N LYS A 162 7.32 -21.10 9.75
CA LYS A 162 6.18 -21.00 8.83
C LYS A 162 6.29 -21.95 7.64
N GLU A 163 7.27 -22.85 7.66
CA GLU A 163 7.52 -23.84 6.59
C GLU A 163 7.55 -23.17 5.21
N ILE A 164 8.31 -22.07 5.08
CA ILE A 164 8.39 -21.31 3.84
C ILE A 164 9.60 -21.78 3.04
N ASP A 165 9.34 -22.36 1.88
CA ASP A 165 10.39 -22.82 0.94
C ASP A 165 11.07 -21.65 0.21
N ARG A 166 10.36 -20.55 0.01
CA ARG A 166 10.86 -19.37 -0.71
C ARG A 166 11.89 -18.60 0.13
N THR A 167 12.93 -18.10 -0.53
CA THR A 167 13.99 -17.30 0.12
C THR A 167 13.58 -15.84 0.32
N THR A 168 12.69 -15.32 -0.53
CA THR A 168 12.22 -13.93 -0.51
C THR A 168 10.70 -13.88 -0.60
N GLY A 169 10.13 -12.77 -0.15
CA GLY A 169 8.69 -12.51 -0.26
C GLY A 169 8.38 -11.03 -0.28
N TRP A 170 7.41 -10.68 -1.12
CA TRP A 170 6.89 -9.33 -1.25
C TRP A 170 6.28 -8.84 0.07
N THR A 171 6.45 -7.55 0.35
CA THR A 171 5.81 -6.87 1.48
C THR A 171 5.86 -5.36 1.28
N TRP A 172 4.97 -4.65 1.97
CA TRP A 172 5.06 -3.19 2.06
C TRP A 172 6.05 -2.78 3.16
N ARG A 173 6.75 -1.67 2.92
CA ARG A 173 7.58 -0.94 3.89
C ARG A 173 7.10 0.48 4.03
N ILE A 174 7.43 1.13 5.15
CA ILE A 174 7.23 2.58 5.26
C ILE A 174 8.27 3.25 4.38
N HIS A 175 7.83 4.13 3.49
CA HIS A 175 8.73 4.86 2.61
C HIS A 175 9.71 5.71 3.42
N LYS A 176 11.00 5.67 3.07
CA LYS A 176 12.09 6.33 3.81
C LYS A 176 11.80 7.79 4.18
N LYS A 177 11.38 8.62 3.21
CA LYS A 177 11.05 10.03 3.43
C LYS A 177 9.92 10.24 4.45
N PHE A 178 8.95 9.32 4.50
CA PHE A 178 7.86 9.40 5.48
C PHE A 178 8.35 9.03 6.87
N LEU A 179 9.22 8.02 6.97
CA LEU A 179 9.81 7.62 8.23
C LEU A 179 10.72 8.71 8.80
N GLU A 180 11.49 9.39 7.95
CA GLU A 180 12.31 10.56 8.34
C GLU A 180 11.44 11.67 8.92
N LEU A 181 10.35 12.06 8.25
CA LEU A 181 9.37 13.02 8.76
C LEU A 181 8.82 12.60 10.14
N LYS A 182 8.52 11.32 10.34
CA LYS A 182 8.06 10.79 11.63
C LYS A 182 9.12 10.83 12.70
N SER A 183 10.38 10.57 12.36
CA SER A 183 11.50 10.68 13.31
C SER A 183 11.71 12.14 13.74
N GLU A 184 11.58 13.10 12.82
CA GLU A 184 11.63 14.54 13.15
C GLU A 184 10.48 14.95 14.07
N GLN A 185 9.25 14.51 13.78
CA GLN A 185 8.07 14.76 14.63
C GLN A 185 8.23 14.16 16.03
N LEU A 186 8.82 12.98 16.14
CA LEU A 186 9.14 12.35 17.42
C LEU A 186 10.14 13.19 18.21
N VAL A 187 11.25 13.62 17.59
CA VAL A 187 12.24 14.50 18.24
C VAL A 187 11.60 15.82 18.70
N ALA A 188 10.76 16.43 17.87
CA ALA A 188 10.03 17.65 18.24
C ALA A 188 9.09 17.41 19.44
N THR A 189 8.46 16.24 19.50
CA THR A 189 7.63 15.83 20.65
C THR A 189 8.45 15.72 21.93
N PHE A 190 9.65 15.14 21.87
CA PHE A 190 10.57 15.10 23.01
C PHE A 190 11.00 16.49 23.48
N LYS A 191 11.34 17.40 22.55
CA LYS A 191 11.67 18.79 22.90
C LYS A 191 10.51 19.50 23.61
N LYS A 192 9.27 19.27 23.16
CA LYS A 192 8.08 19.80 23.83
C LYS A 192 7.86 19.17 25.20
N ALA A 193 8.01 17.85 25.30
CA ALA A 193 7.88 17.10 26.55
C ALA A 193 8.90 17.56 27.61
N GLN A 194 10.13 17.90 27.20
CA GLN A 194 11.16 18.43 28.11
C GLN A 194 10.71 19.68 28.88
N GLN A 195 9.84 20.51 28.29
CA GLN A 195 9.31 21.73 28.91
C GLN A 195 8.16 21.46 29.90
N ILE A 196 7.67 20.22 29.97
CA ILE A 196 6.56 19.81 30.83
C ILE A 196 7.12 19.21 32.11
N LYS A 197 6.63 19.67 33.28
CA LYS A 197 7.09 19.16 34.58
C LYS A 197 6.58 17.75 34.92
N SER A 198 5.41 17.36 34.40
CA SER A 198 4.75 16.08 34.73
C SER A 198 5.29 14.93 33.88
N PRO A 199 5.94 13.91 34.49
CA PRO A 199 6.46 12.75 33.77
C PRO A 199 5.40 11.97 32.99
N ASP A 200 4.19 11.83 33.54
CA ASP A 200 3.11 11.06 32.90
C ASP A 200 2.57 11.77 31.65
N LYS A 201 2.51 13.10 31.67
CA LYS A 201 2.15 13.89 30.48
C LYS A 201 3.22 13.76 29.39
N GLN A 202 4.50 13.79 29.75
CA GLN A 202 5.58 13.55 28.80
C GLN A 202 5.45 12.17 28.14
N ASP A 203 5.23 11.12 28.95
CA ASP A 203 5.11 9.75 28.47
C ASP A 203 3.89 9.59 27.55
N SER A 204 2.76 10.18 27.91
CA SER A 204 1.54 10.18 27.10
C SER A 204 1.74 10.83 25.72
N MET A 205 2.50 11.93 25.65
CA MET A 205 2.81 12.60 24.38
C MET A 205 3.67 11.71 23.46
N VAL A 206 4.70 11.07 24.02
CA VAL A 206 5.56 10.16 23.25
C VAL A 206 4.74 8.96 22.78
N MET A 207 3.96 8.33 23.66
CA MET A 207 3.10 7.19 23.34
C MET A 207 2.07 7.52 22.27
N ALA A 208 1.52 8.73 22.26
CA ALA A 208 0.59 9.19 21.22
C ALA A 208 1.27 9.23 19.83
N GLU A 209 2.53 9.69 19.74
CA GLU A 209 3.25 9.70 18.46
C GLU A 209 3.62 8.28 18.01
N LEU A 210 4.08 7.43 18.92
CA LEU A 210 4.37 6.02 18.61
C LEU A 210 3.10 5.28 18.14
N SER A 211 1.96 5.53 18.78
CA SER A 211 0.68 4.93 18.41
C SER A 211 0.26 5.29 16.98
N ARG A 212 0.52 6.54 16.54
CA ARG A 212 0.20 6.96 15.15
C ARG A 212 0.99 6.16 14.12
N VAL A 213 2.27 5.89 14.38
CA VAL A 213 3.11 5.09 13.49
C VAL A 213 2.74 3.61 13.59
N ALA A 214 2.42 3.12 14.77
CA ALA A 214 1.99 1.74 14.99
C ALA A 214 0.71 1.37 14.23
N LYS A 215 -0.22 2.31 14.06
CA LYS A 215 -1.45 2.12 13.24
C LYS A 215 -1.18 1.82 11.76
N LEU A 216 0.04 2.05 11.27
CA LEU A 216 0.42 1.70 9.90
C LEU A 216 0.77 0.21 9.75
N ALA A 217 0.94 -0.51 10.86
CA ALA A 217 1.57 -1.82 10.91
C ALA A 217 0.65 -3.00 10.52
N GLY A 218 0.25 -3.06 9.25
CA GLY A 218 -0.48 -4.21 8.70
C GLY A 218 0.40 -5.31 8.08
N PHE A 219 1.64 -4.97 7.71
CA PHE A 219 2.47 -5.81 6.83
C PHE A 219 3.81 -6.20 7.47
N ARG A 220 4.38 -7.34 7.05
CA ARG A 220 5.66 -7.85 7.57
C ARG A 220 6.75 -6.77 7.58
N GLY A 221 6.97 -6.12 6.44
CA GLY A 221 7.99 -5.09 6.31
C GLY A 221 7.71 -3.87 7.20
N VAL A 222 6.46 -3.38 7.20
CA VAL A 222 6.05 -2.24 8.03
C VAL A 222 6.21 -2.52 9.52
N ARG A 223 5.85 -3.72 9.99
CA ARG A 223 6.01 -4.10 11.41
C ARG A 223 7.46 -4.01 11.88
N GLU A 224 8.40 -4.42 11.02
CA GLU A 224 9.82 -4.28 11.29
C GLU A 224 10.25 -2.80 11.31
N ASP A 225 9.74 -1.97 10.39
CA ASP A 225 10.00 -0.52 10.39
C ASP A 225 9.48 0.16 11.66
N VAL A 226 8.25 -0.18 12.09
CA VAL A 226 7.66 0.35 13.32
C VAL A 226 8.46 -0.09 14.54
N PHE A 227 8.90 -1.35 14.60
CA PHE A 227 9.76 -1.81 15.70
C PHE A 227 11.07 -1.04 15.76
N LYS A 228 11.74 -0.84 14.62
CA LYS A 228 12.98 -0.03 14.52
C LYS A 228 12.73 1.43 14.90
N PHE A 229 11.60 2.01 14.48
CA PHE A 229 11.19 3.35 14.83
C PHE A 229 10.99 3.50 16.36
N ASN A 230 10.22 2.60 16.96
CA ASN A 230 9.97 2.61 18.41
C ASN A 230 11.28 2.47 19.21
N LYS A 231 12.26 1.71 18.72
CA LYS A 231 13.58 1.60 19.37
C LYS A 231 14.33 2.94 19.46
N GLN A 232 14.01 3.92 18.61
CA GLN A 232 14.64 5.25 18.69
C GLN A 232 14.27 6.00 19.98
N VAL A 233 13.20 5.62 20.70
CA VAL A 233 12.80 6.35 21.91
C VAL A 233 13.80 6.23 23.04
N PHE A 234 14.48 5.09 23.20
CA PHE A 234 15.39 4.87 24.33
C PHE A 234 16.49 5.93 24.45
N PRO A 235 17.30 6.20 23.41
CA PRO A 235 18.30 7.27 23.50
C PRO A 235 17.68 8.66 23.65
N LEU A 236 16.48 8.90 23.10
CA LEU A 236 15.80 10.20 23.20
C LEU A 236 15.27 10.47 24.61
N TYR A 237 14.79 9.44 25.31
CA TYR A 237 14.38 9.51 26.71
C TYR A 237 15.52 9.94 27.61
N PHE A 238 16.70 9.33 27.47
CA PHE A 238 17.88 9.75 28.22
C PHE A 238 18.31 11.17 27.83
N LYS A 239 18.35 11.49 26.52
CA LYS A 239 18.81 12.79 26.02
C LYS A 239 17.95 13.98 26.47
N TYR A 240 16.62 13.85 26.40
CA TYR A 240 15.72 14.99 26.61
C TYR A 240 15.04 14.98 27.98
N LEU A 241 14.80 13.79 28.56
CA LEU A 241 14.04 13.65 29.80
C LEU A 241 14.88 13.12 30.97
N ASN A 242 16.17 12.79 30.72
CA ASN A 242 17.13 12.28 31.70
C ASN A 242 16.60 11.10 32.53
N ARG A 243 15.85 10.19 31.90
CA ARG A 243 15.28 9.01 32.56
C ARG A 243 15.14 7.83 31.60
N LYS A 244 14.96 6.63 32.14
CA LYS A 244 14.68 5.43 31.35
C LYS A 244 13.28 5.52 30.72
N SER A 245 13.16 5.05 29.48
CA SER A 245 11.88 4.88 28.80
C SER A 245 11.01 3.85 29.53
N LYS A 246 9.73 4.17 29.74
CA LYS A 246 8.69 3.20 30.14
C LYS A 246 8.03 2.49 28.95
N VAL A 247 8.42 2.84 27.73
CA VAL A 247 7.84 2.27 26.51
C VAL A 247 8.31 0.83 26.34
N GLU A 248 7.36 -0.10 26.30
CA GLU A 248 7.63 -1.49 25.95
C GLU A 248 7.80 -1.65 24.44
N LEU A 249 8.90 -2.31 24.04
CA LEU A 249 9.09 -2.71 22.65
C LEU A 249 8.27 -3.96 22.37
N SER A 250 7.15 -3.78 21.69
CA SER A 250 6.39 -4.86 21.08
C SER A 250 6.44 -4.76 19.57
N VAL A 251 6.48 -5.91 18.90
CA VAL A 251 6.21 -5.97 17.47
C VAL A 251 4.70 -5.87 17.30
N PRO A 252 4.15 -4.91 16.53
CA PRO A 252 2.71 -4.80 16.32
C PRO A 252 2.11 -6.13 15.83
N SER A 253 0.84 -6.42 16.10
CA SER A 253 0.19 -7.61 15.55
C SER A 253 -0.06 -7.46 14.04
N TYR A 254 -0.34 -8.57 13.34
CA TYR A 254 -0.89 -8.47 11.99
C TYR A 254 -2.33 -7.97 12.05
N GLU A 255 -2.72 -7.12 11.11
CA GLU A 255 -4.13 -6.82 10.90
C GLU A 255 -4.85 -8.07 10.41
N ARG A 256 -5.97 -8.41 11.05
CA ARG A 256 -6.86 -9.48 10.57
C ARG A 256 -7.50 -9.01 9.26
N LYS A 257 -7.50 -9.87 8.24
CA LYS A 257 -8.21 -9.59 6.98
C LYS A 257 -9.67 -9.29 7.28
N SER A 258 -10.15 -8.10 6.89
CA SER A 258 -11.57 -7.76 6.90
C SER A 258 -12.30 -8.42 5.73
N LYS A 259 -13.59 -8.71 5.92
CA LYS A 259 -14.47 -8.95 4.78
C LYS A 259 -14.55 -7.67 3.95
N ARG A 260 -14.65 -7.84 2.63
CA ARG A 260 -14.83 -6.72 1.69
C ARG A 260 -16.12 -5.97 2.03
N LEU A 261 -16.04 -4.66 2.10
CA LEU A 261 -17.15 -3.80 2.51
C LEU A 261 -18.05 -3.37 1.35
N VAL A 262 -17.51 -3.33 0.14
CA VAL A 262 -18.21 -2.87 -1.07
C VAL A 262 -17.84 -3.73 -2.27
N SER A 263 -18.76 -3.90 -3.21
CA SER A 263 -18.64 -4.80 -4.36
C SER A 263 -18.56 -4.07 -5.70
N ASN A 264 -18.98 -2.80 -5.75
CA ASN A 264 -19.01 -1.97 -6.94
C ASN A 264 -18.73 -0.49 -6.61
N PHE A 265 -18.64 0.35 -7.65
CA PHE A 265 -18.30 1.77 -7.49
C PHE A 265 -19.42 2.61 -6.84
N GLN A 266 -20.68 2.24 -7.07
CA GLN A 266 -21.84 2.91 -6.46
C GLN A 266 -21.89 2.67 -4.95
N GLU A 267 -21.70 1.41 -4.51
CA GLU A 267 -21.58 1.09 -3.09
C GLU A 267 -20.37 1.78 -2.44
N MET A 268 -19.26 1.90 -3.17
CA MET A 268 -18.06 2.60 -2.69
C MET A 268 -18.33 4.08 -2.40
N THR A 269 -19.07 4.77 -3.27
CA THR A 269 -19.40 6.19 -3.07
C THR A 269 -20.43 6.36 -1.96
N ALA A 270 -21.50 5.57 -1.95
CA ALA A 270 -22.52 5.56 -0.90
C ALA A 270 -21.93 5.30 0.50
N PHE A 271 -20.95 4.40 0.62
CA PHE A 271 -20.25 4.11 1.88
C PHE A 271 -19.66 5.37 2.54
N PHE A 272 -19.17 6.32 1.75
CA PHE A 272 -18.61 7.57 2.29
C PHE A 272 -19.65 8.66 2.51
N GLU A 273 -20.76 8.67 1.76
CA GLU A 273 -21.88 9.57 2.02
C GLU A 273 -22.51 9.28 3.39
N ASP A 274 -22.69 8.00 3.73
CA ASP A 274 -23.25 7.59 5.02
C ASP A 274 -22.32 7.86 6.20
N LEU A 275 -21.00 7.95 5.97
CA LEU A 275 -20.02 8.34 6.99
C LEU A 275 -19.94 9.85 7.23
N GLN A 276 -20.55 10.65 6.35
CA GLN A 276 -20.61 12.12 6.47
C GLN A 276 -21.90 12.61 7.13
N LYS A 277 -22.90 11.74 7.28
CA LYS A 277 -24.13 11.97 8.07
C LYS A 277 -23.87 11.74 9.56
#